data_AF-A0AAD7CKQ0-F1
#
_entry.id   AF-A0AAD7CKQ0-F1
#
_cell.length_a   1.000
_cell.length_b   1.000
_cell.length_c   1.000
_cell.angle_alpha   90.00
_cell.angle_beta   90.00
_cell.angle_gamma   90.00
#
_symmetry.space_group_name_H-M   'P 1'
#
loop_
_entity.id
_entity.type
_entity.pdbx_description
1 polymer ?
#
loop_
_entity_poly.entity_id
_entity_poly.type
_entity_poly.pdbx_seq_one_letter_code
_entity_poly.pdbx_strand_id
1 'polypeptide(L)'
;MVNEETPLLLKQREQQPRTPLPKLELSMILLVQLCEPAASQSINPYINQLVSELDITGGDEKKVGYYAGLIVEFPVHLGEFHSDLYVTQESLFFLTEAMTVLHWSRASDHIGRKPILLIGLFGTGLSIMCFGLSRTFWTLVVSRCLCGLLNGNIGVLKSAIGDLTDRTNRAQGFAFIPVVWALGASLGPLAGGTLARPHEHFPQMFSSPFWREFPYFLPCLATGSFVFLSCLLVLALFKETSPSKKLSPDDIFREQIKGPLPLFALLTPRVLLPISNYAVLSFLSTTYLALLPLFLSTPIPIGGLGLPPRTIGLVISAYGATSGVVQFFCPWMIERWGEKRVFMGGLTTCLPMFLLFPVIHLLARMRYVWELGQGLAMDEVQLQLGWGVWALVGCILLCGALLDVSFAAIFIFITASVPKSSRGTANGLSQTSAALARAMGPALSASLFAFSIERHVLGGYAVYVVFILLSGCALVLAGGLPEQVWDEDED
;
A
#
# COMPACT_ATOMS: atom_id res chain seq x y z
N MET A 1 -4.31 -38.04 -47.05
CA MET A 1 -5.48 -37.14 -47.16
C MET A 1 -5.34 -36.11 -46.06
N VAL A 2 -4.71 -35.00 -46.38
CA VAL A 2 -4.58 -33.81 -45.54
C VAL A 2 -5.82 -32.97 -45.83
N ASN A 3 -6.54 -32.58 -44.79
CA ASN A 3 -7.75 -31.78 -44.95
C ASN A 3 -7.31 -30.31 -45.19
N GLU A 4 -7.34 -29.86 -46.44
CA GLU A 4 -6.85 -28.55 -46.90
C GLU A 4 -7.85 -27.39 -46.69
N GLU A 5 -8.97 -27.60 -45.98
CA GLU A 5 -10.01 -26.58 -45.81
C GLU A 5 -9.95 -25.79 -44.50
N THR A 6 -8.90 -25.95 -43.69
CA THR A 6 -8.72 -25.02 -42.55
C THR A 6 -7.87 -23.85 -43.04
N PRO A 7 -8.44 -22.65 -43.27
CA PRO A 7 -7.61 -21.51 -43.58
C PRO A 7 -6.68 -21.29 -42.39
N LEU A 8 -5.37 -21.48 -42.63
CA LEU A 8 -4.28 -20.99 -41.81
C LEU A 8 -4.34 -19.45 -41.81
N LEU A 9 -5.34 -18.90 -41.14
CA LEU A 9 -5.29 -17.56 -40.61
C LEU A 9 -4.28 -17.59 -39.45
N LEU A 10 -3.01 -17.70 -39.80
CA LEU A 10 -2.04 -16.77 -39.25
C LEU A 10 -2.61 -15.39 -39.54
N LYS A 11 -3.56 -14.93 -38.72
CA LYS A 11 -3.84 -13.52 -38.54
C LYS A 11 -2.44 -12.97 -38.27
N GLN A 12 -1.84 -12.36 -39.28
CA GLN A 12 -0.84 -11.33 -39.07
C GLN A 12 -1.45 -10.51 -37.95
N ARG A 13 -0.87 -10.63 -36.75
CA ARG A 13 -1.32 -9.95 -35.56
C ARG A 13 -1.06 -8.49 -35.89
N GLU A 14 -1.98 -7.86 -36.61
CA GLU A 14 -1.93 -6.45 -36.95
C GLU A 14 -1.69 -5.79 -35.61
N GLN A 15 -0.52 -5.17 -35.47
CA GLN A 15 -0.20 -4.40 -34.29
C GLN A 15 -1.23 -3.28 -34.29
N GLN A 16 -2.34 -3.49 -33.56
CA GLN A 16 -3.39 -2.50 -33.45
C GLN A 16 -2.72 -1.19 -33.03
N PRO A 17 -2.92 -0.09 -33.78
CA PRO A 17 -2.31 1.18 -33.44
C PRO A 17 -2.74 1.56 -32.02
N ARG A 18 -1.76 1.93 -31.18
CA ARG A 18 -2.00 2.25 -29.76
C ARG A 18 -3.11 3.29 -29.66
N THR A 19 -4.20 2.95 -28.97
CA THR A 19 -5.28 3.91 -28.76
C THR A 19 -4.84 4.95 -27.73
N PRO A 20 -5.09 6.24 -27.99
CA PRO A 20 -4.67 7.29 -27.07
C PRO A 20 -5.50 7.23 -25.78
N LEU A 21 -4.82 7.35 -24.64
CA LEU A 21 -5.48 7.39 -23.34
C LEU A 21 -6.32 8.67 -23.19
N PRO A 22 -7.54 8.59 -22.62
CA PRO A 22 -8.35 9.75 -22.30
C PRO A 22 -7.71 10.54 -21.15
N LYS A 23 -6.88 11.53 -21.52
CA LYS A 23 -5.97 12.23 -20.59
C LYS A 23 -6.71 12.89 -19.42
N LEU A 24 -7.88 13.50 -19.68
CA LEU A 24 -8.64 14.20 -18.64
C LEU A 24 -9.18 13.20 -17.62
N GLU A 25 -9.88 12.17 -18.08
CA GLU A 25 -10.49 11.15 -17.24
C GLU A 25 -9.44 10.38 -16.44
N LEU A 26 -8.33 9.99 -17.07
CA LEU A 26 -7.21 9.37 -16.38
C LEU A 26 -6.58 10.30 -15.35
N SER A 27 -6.37 11.59 -15.67
CA SER A 27 -5.79 12.55 -14.71
C SER A 27 -6.68 12.75 -13.47
N MET A 28 -8.00 12.76 -13.63
CA MET A 28 -8.94 12.87 -12.51
C MET A 28 -8.91 11.62 -11.63
N ILE A 29 -8.81 10.43 -12.23
CA ILE A 29 -8.67 9.19 -11.48
C ILE A 29 -7.35 9.18 -10.72
N LEU A 30 -6.25 9.57 -11.37
CA LEU A 30 -4.95 9.70 -10.70
C LEU A 30 -4.99 10.74 -9.57
N LEU A 31 -5.74 11.84 -9.74
CA LEU A 31 -5.95 12.79 -8.64
C LEU A 31 -6.66 12.14 -7.44
N VAL A 32 -7.70 11.33 -7.69
CA VAL A 32 -8.37 10.55 -6.63
C VAL A 32 -7.37 9.61 -5.94
N GLN A 33 -6.53 8.92 -6.72
CA GLN A 33 -5.48 8.02 -6.20
C GLN A 33 -4.45 8.75 -5.35
N LEU A 34 -4.17 10.03 -5.64
CA LEU A 34 -3.20 10.83 -4.89
C LEU A 34 -3.72 11.22 -3.50
N CYS A 35 -5.03 11.50 -3.38
CA CYS A 35 -5.66 11.97 -2.15
C CYS A 35 -5.51 11.02 -0.96
N GLU A 36 -5.66 9.73 -1.21
CA GLU A 36 -5.62 8.70 -0.18
C GLU A 36 -4.26 8.53 0.52
N PRO A 37 -3.14 8.27 -0.19
CA PRO A 37 -1.83 8.21 0.40
C PRO A 37 -1.41 9.56 0.98
N ALA A 38 -1.79 10.68 0.37
CA ALA A 38 -1.53 12.00 0.94
C ALA A 38 -2.20 12.20 2.31
N ALA A 39 -3.49 11.83 2.45
CA ALA A 39 -4.22 11.94 3.70
C ALA A 39 -3.70 10.95 4.76
N SER A 40 -3.60 9.67 4.39
CA SER A 40 -3.20 8.59 5.32
C SER A 40 -1.77 8.74 5.84
N GLN A 41 -0.81 9.05 4.96
CA GLN A 41 0.60 9.15 5.33
C GLN A 41 0.97 10.49 5.98
N SER A 42 0.08 11.48 5.93
CA SER A 42 0.31 12.77 6.61
C SER A 42 0.37 12.67 8.13
N ILE A 43 -0.17 11.60 8.71
CA ILE A 43 -0.28 11.41 10.15
C ILE A 43 1.04 10.90 10.76
N ASN A 44 1.81 10.12 9.99
CA ASN A 44 2.99 9.40 10.47
C ASN A 44 4.08 10.27 11.14
N PRO A 45 4.39 11.50 10.68
CA PRO A 45 5.44 12.30 11.30
C PRO A 45 5.17 12.71 12.75
N TYR A 46 3.90 12.80 13.14
CA TYR A 46 3.51 13.36 14.43
C TYR A 46 2.64 12.44 15.28
N ILE A 47 2.21 11.28 14.77
CA ILE A 47 1.37 10.33 15.53
C ILE A 47 1.99 9.93 16.86
N ASN A 48 3.31 9.67 16.87
CA ASN A 48 4.04 9.31 18.09
C ASN A 48 3.96 10.41 19.15
N GLN A 49 4.13 11.65 18.71
CA GLN A 49 4.11 12.81 19.59
C GLN A 49 2.69 13.12 20.06
N LEU A 50 1.71 13.08 19.16
CA LEU A 50 0.29 13.23 19.49
C LEU A 50 -0.13 12.23 20.56
N VAL A 51 0.22 10.96 20.42
CA VAL A 51 -0.15 9.95 21.41
C VAL A 51 0.56 10.13 22.75
N SER A 52 1.80 10.63 22.75
CA SER A 52 2.52 10.96 23.99
C SER A 52 1.86 12.06 24.80
N GLU A 53 1.18 12.98 24.14
CA GLU A 53 0.51 14.12 24.76
C GLU A 53 -0.89 13.78 25.26
N LEU A 54 -1.43 12.62 24.91
CA LEU A 54 -2.72 12.14 25.41
C LEU A 54 -2.56 11.56 26.81
N ASP A 55 -3.54 11.85 27.68
CA ASP A 55 -3.59 11.41 29.09
C ASP A 55 -3.46 9.89 29.31
N ILE A 56 -3.61 9.09 28.26
CA ILE A 56 -3.60 7.63 28.30
C ILE A 56 -2.20 7.03 28.53
N THR A 57 -1.14 7.74 28.15
CA THR A 57 0.23 7.24 28.39
C THR A 57 0.71 7.54 29.82
N GLY A 58 0.05 8.47 30.52
CA GLY A 58 0.44 8.91 31.86
C GLY A 58 1.87 9.47 31.94
N GLY A 59 2.44 9.91 30.81
CA GLY A 59 3.83 10.39 30.70
C GLY A 59 4.89 9.29 30.58
N ASP A 60 4.51 8.02 30.43
CA ASP A 60 5.46 6.91 30.26
C ASP A 60 5.87 6.76 28.78
N GLU A 61 7.08 7.19 28.43
CA GLU A 61 7.64 7.11 27.08
C GLU A 61 7.67 5.67 26.51
N LYS A 62 7.73 4.64 27.37
CA LYS A 62 7.67 3.24 26.91
C LYS A 62 6.27 2.86 26.42
N LYS A 63 5.23 3.45 27.04
CA LYS A 63 3.86 3.32 26.58
C LYS A 63 3.63 4.14 25.32
N VAL A 64 4.29 5.27 25.11
CA VAL A 64 4.14 6.05 23.88
C VAL A 64 4.40 5.22 22.63
N GLY A 65 5.48 4.43 22.58
CA GLY A 65 5.74 3.53 21.46
C GLY A 65 4.67 2.46 21.26
N TYR A 66 4.19 1.86 22.36
CA TYR A 66 3.07 0.91 22.35
C TYR A 66 1.79 1.55 21.83
N TYR A 67 1.48 2.76 22.31
CA TYR A 67 0.24 3.47 22.02
C TYR A 67 0.28 4.23 20.68
N ALA A 68 1.43 4.64 20.20
CA ALA A 68 1.56 5.27 18.90
C ALA A 68 1.63 4.24 17.77
N GLY A 69 2.15 3.05 18.10
CA GLY A 69 1.95 1.85 17.32
C GLY A 69 0.59 1.16 17.55
N LEU A 70 -0.32 1.69 18.40
CA LEU A 70 -1.39 0.95 19.12
C LEU A 70 -2.11 -0.08 18.26
N ILE A 71 -1.57 -1.28 18.26
CA ILE A 71 -1.92 -2.38 19.14
C ILE A 71 -3.16 -2.13 20.01
N VAL A 72 -4.35 -2.33 19.47
CA VAL A 72 -5.52 -2.67 20.28
C VAL A 72 -5.42 -4.15 20.60
N GLU A 73 -5.47 -4.51 21.89
CA GLU A 73 -5.64 -5.89 22.33
C GLU A 73 -7.05 -6.34 21.96
N PHE A 74 -7.17 -7.13 20.89
CA PHE A 74 -8.40 -7.87 20.65
C PHE A 74 -8.30 -9.21 21.36
N PRO A 75 -9.21 -9.51 22.31
CA PRO A 75 -9.28 -10.84 22.90
C PRO A 75 -9.79 -11.82 21.82
N VAL A 76 -8.88 -12.49 21.13
CA VAL A 76 -9.23 -13.55 20.19
C VAL A 76 -9.40 -14.84 20.99
N HIS A 77 -10.65 -15.21 21.25
CA HIS A 77 -10.97 -16.47 21.91
C HIS A 77 -11.01 -17.59 20.86
N LEU A 78 -9.85 -18.19 20.54
CA LEU A 78 -9.75 -19.41 19.74
C LEU A 78 -9.54 -20.61 20.67
N GLY A 79 -10.63 -21.10 21.27
CA GLY A 79 -10.60 -22.28 22.15
C GLY A 79 -9.80 -22.05 23.44
N GLU A 80 -8.92 -22.99 23.79
CA GLU A 80 -8.08 -22.93 25.01
C GLU A 80 -6.84 -22.02 24.89
N PHE A 81 -6.60 -21.42 23.71
CA PHE A 81 -5.43 -20.57 23.47
C PHE A 81 -5.79 -19.10 23.70
N HIS A 82 -5.45 -18.57 24.89
CA HIS A 82 -5.54 -17.14 25.17
C HIS A 82 -4.27 -16.44 24.64
N SER A 83 -4.39 -15.76 23.51
CA SER A 83 -3.35 -14.87 23.01
C SER A 83 -3.96 -13.53 22.63
N ASP A 84 -3.47 -12.45 23.22
CA ASP A 84 -3.89 -11.10 22.86
C ASP A 84 -3.36 -10.77 21.46
N LEU A 85 -4.26 -10.42 20.54
CA LEU A 85 -3.85 -9.98 19.20
C LEU A 85 -3.58 -8.49 19.23
N TYR A 86 -2.33 -8.15 18.92
CA TYR A 86 -1.80 -6.78 18.93
C TYR A 86 -2.07 -6.11 17.57
N VAL A 87 -3.14 -5.29 17.43
CA VAL A 87 -3.56 -4.67 16.12
C VAL A 87 -3.20 -3.18 16.02
N THR A 88 -2.30 -2.79 15.10
CA THR A 88 -1.88 -1.38 14.92
C THR A 88 -2.97 -0.46 14.36
N GLN A 89 -2.84 0.86 14.54
CA GLN A 89 -3.76 1.87 13.97
C GLN A 89 -3.86 1.77 12.44
N GLU A 90 -2.74 1.48 11.75
CA GLU A 90 -2.74 1.18 10.32
C GLU A 90 -3.50 -0.11 10.00
N SER A 91 -3.34 -1.13 10.84
CA SER A 91 -4.04 -2.41 10.69
C SER A 91 -5.55 -2.26 10.87
N LEU A 92 -6.02 -1.39 11.78
CA LEU A 92 -7.44 -1.07 11.94
C LEU A 92 -8.03 -0.41 10.70
N PHE A 93 -7.30 0.53 10.09
CA PHE A 93 -7.71 1.15 8.84
C PHE A 93 -7.88 0.13 7.72
N PHE A 94 -6.89 -0.76 7.53
CA PHE A 94 -6.98 -1.81 6.52
C PHE A 94 -8.04 -2.86 6.84
N LEU A 95 -8.28 -3.16 8.12
CA LEU A 95 -9.33 -4.09 8.53
C LEU A 95 -10.72 -3.53 8.22
N THR A 96 -10.98 -2.26 8.53
CA THR A 96 -12.27 -1.65 8.20
C THR A 96 -12.44 -1.44 6.70
N GLU A 97 -11.37 -1.12 5.97
CA GLU A 97 -11.37 -1.11 4.50
C GLU A 97 -11.74 -2.50 3.95
N ALA A 98 -11.13 -3.58 4.47
CA ALA A 98 -11.40 -4.93 4.00
C ALA A 98 -12.89 -5.30 4.11
N MET A 99 -13.57 -4.83 5.16
CA MET A 99 -15.00 -5.07 5.39
C MET A 99 -15.90 -4.34 4.37
N THR A 100 -15.53 -3.12 3.94
CA THR A 100 -16.43 -2.27 3.12
C THR A 100 -16.03 -2.19 1.65
N VAL A 101 -14.77 -2.40 1.29
CA VAL A 101 -14.28 -2.14 -0.08
C VAL A 101 -14.95 -3.02 -1.14
N LEU A 102 -15.26 -4.28 -0.83
CA LEU A 102 -16.06 -5.13 -1.72
C LEU A 102 -17.47 -4.57 -1.94
N HIS A 103 -18.11 -4.07 -0.87
CA HIS A 103 -19.45 -3.48 -0.94
C HIS A 103 -19.44 -2.22 -1.80
N TRP A 104 -18.48 -1.32 -1.60
CA TRP A 104 -18.31 -0.12 -2.42
C TRP A 104 -18.01 -0.45 -3.88
N SER A 105 -17.15 -1.44 -4.13
CA SER A 105 -16.78 -1.81 -5.49
C SER A 105 -17.96 -2.46 -6.24
N ARG A 106 -18.74 -3.32 -5.59
CA ARG A 106 -20.01 -3.85 -6.15
C ARG A 106 -21.05 -2.76 -6.36
N ALA A 107 -21.21 -1.86 -5.39
CA ALA A 107 -22.12 -0.74 -5.52
C ALA A 107 -21.76 0.14 -6.72
N SER A 108 -20.47 0.30 -7.02
CA SER A 108 -20.00 1.05 -8.18
C SER A 108 -20.27 0.38 -9.53
N ASP A 109 -20.41 -0.96 -9.58
CA ASP A 109 -20.84 -1.66 -10.79
C ASP A 109 -22.29 -1.31 -11.15
N HIS A 110 -23.16 -1.10 -10.16
CA HIS A 110 -24.59 -0.79 -10.36
C HIS A 110 -24.91 0.71 -10.42
N ILE A 111 -24.31 1.51 -9.54
CA ILE A 111 -24.63 2.94 -9.37
C ILE A 111 -23.78 3.80 -10.33
N GLY A 112 -22.64 3.30 -10.78
CA GLY A 112 -21.62 4.04 -11.50
C GLY A 112 -20.38 4.31 -10.64
N ARG A 113 -19.24 4.58 -11.29
CA ARG A 113 -17.96 4.81 -10.64
C ARG A 113 -17.91 6.19 -9.96
N LYS A 114 -18.44 7.23 -10.61
CA LYS A 114 -18.32 8.63 -10.15
C LYS A 114 -18.94 8.86 -8.77
N PRO A 115 -20.19 8.44 -8.48
CA PRO A 115 -20.82 8.69 -7.17
C PRO A 115 -20.05 8.05 -6.02
N ILE A 116 -19.55 6.83 -6.21
CA ILE A 116 -18.83 6.10 -5.17
C ILE A 116 -17.47 6.73 -4.87
N LEU A 117 -16.73 7.16 -5.92
CA LEU A 117 -15.46 7.87 -5.74
C LEU A 117 -15.64 9.19 -4.96
N LEU A 118 -16.74 9.92 -5.21
CA LEU A 118 -17.05 11.15 -4.50
C LEU A 118 -17.38 10.92 -3.02
N ILE A 119 -18.16 9.88 -2.71
CA ILE A 119 -18.47 9.50 -1.33
C ILE A 119 -17.18 9.15 -0.58
N GLY A 120 -16.28 8.37 -1.20
CA GLY A 120 -15.02 8.00 -0.58
C GLY A 120 -14.06 9.17 -0.37
N LEU A 121 -13.97 10.10 -1.34
CA LEU A 121 -13.19 11.32 -1.17
C LEU A 121 -13.74 12.21 -0.06
N PHE A 122 -15.06 12.43 -0.03
CA PHE A 122 -15.71 13.21 1.02
C PHE A 122 -15.48 12.57 2.40
N GLY A 123 -15.66 11.24 2.51
CA GLY A 123 -15.43 10.48 3.73
C GLY A 123 -13.98 10.55 4.21
N THR A 124 -13.01 10.46 3.30
CA THR A 124 -11.58 10.61 3.60
C THR A 124 -11.27 12.02 4.11
N GLY A 125 -11.78 13.06 3.42
CA GLY A 125 -11.62 14.46 3.81
C GLY A 125 -12.24 14.77 5.17
N LEU A 126 -13.44 14.25 5.44
CA LEU A 126 -14.09 14.42 6.75
C LEU A 126 -13.32 13.70 7.86
N SER A 127 -12.89 12.46 7.60
CA SER A 127 -12.18 11.65 8.60
C SER A 127 -10.85 12.28 9.02
N ILE A 128 -10.08 12.83 8.08
CA ILE A 128 -8.81 13.51 8.41
C ILE A 128 -9.04 14.81 9.18
N MET A 129 -10.13 15.55 8.91
CA MET A 129 -10.50 16.72 9.74
C MET A 129 -10.85 16.32 11.16
N CYS A 130 -11.67 15.27 11.32
CA CYS A 130 -12.02 14.72 12.63
C CYS A 130 -10.79 14.24 13.39
N PHE A 131 -9.82 13.65 12.69
CA PHE A 131 -8.54 13.24 13.26
C PHE A 131 -7.78 14.43 13.86
N GLY A 132 -7.62 15.52 13.11
CA GLY A 132 -6.92 16.72 13.59
C GLY A 132 -7.59 17.43 14.78
N LEU A 133 -8.91 17.25 14.95
CA LEU A 133 -9.70 17.78 16.08
C LEU A 133 -9.83 16.80 17.25
N SER A 134 -9.20 15.63 17.17
CA SER A 134 -9.32 14.61 18.22
C SER A 134 -8.40 14.91 19.40
N ARG A 135 -8.96 14.82 20.61
CA ARG A 135 -8.23 15.03 21.89
C ARG A 135 -8.17 13.79 22.77
N THR A 136 -8.77 12.71 22.32
CA THR A 136 -8.74 11.43 23.02
C THR A 136 -8.25 10.36 22.07
N PHE A 137 -7.56 9.37 22.62
CA PHE A 137 -7.07 8.25 21.83
C PHE A 137 -8.20 7.54 21.06
N TRP A 138 -9.35 7.31 21.71
CA TRP A 138 -10.49 6.65 21.08
C TRP A 138 -11.08 7.46 19.92
N THR A 139 -11.10 8.80 20.00
CA THR A 139 -11.51 9.63 18.86
C THR A 139 -10.55 9.54 17.67
N LEU A 140 -9.24 9.35 17.91
CA LEU A 140 -8.26 9.06 16.85
C LEU A 140 -8.49 7.69 16.22
N VAL A 141 -8.79 6.67 17.03
CA VAL A 141 -9.11 5.32 16.54
C VAL A 141 -10.37 5.36 15.68
N VAL A 142 -11.45 5.97 16.17
CA VAL A 142 -12.73 6.07 15.45
C VAL A 142 -12.57 6.82 14.13
N SER A 143 -11.83 7.92 14.11
CA SER A 143 -11.59 8.66 12.85
C SER A 143 -10.78 7.85 11.83
N ARG A 144 -9.84 7.00 12.25
CA ARG A 144 -9.13 6.09 11.33
C ARG A 144 -10.01 4.95 10.83
N CYS A 145 -10.81 4.36 11.71
CA CYS A 145 -11.80 3.35 11.32
C CYS A 145 -12.79 3.93 10.31
N LEU A 146 -13.32 5.14 10.57
CA LEU A 146 -14.21 5.86 9.67
C LEU A 146 -13.56 6.11 8.29
N CYS A 147 -12.29 6.51 8.29
CA CYS A 147 -11.51 6.66 7.06
C CYS A 147 -11.50 5.34 6.27
N GLY A 148 -11.14 4.22 6.88
CA GLY A 148 -11.13 2.91 6.20
C GLY A 148 -12.52 2.45 5.73
N LEU A 149 -13.56 2.65 6.55
CA LEU A 149 -14.94 2.27 6.20
C LEU A 149 -15.45 3.01 4.96
N LEU A 150 -15.15 4.31 4.86
CA LEU A 150 -15.60 5.16 3.76
C LEU A 150 -14.67 5.12 2.56
N ASN A 151 -13.45 4.58 2.69
CA ASN A 151 -12.46 4.58 1.64
C ASN A 151 -12.49 3.32 0.77
N GLY A 152 -13.55 3.17 -0.03
CA GLY A 152 -13.65 2.14 -1.07
C GLY A 152 -12.95 2.50 -2.39
N ASN A 153 -12.21 3.62 -2.44
CA ASN A 153 -11.78 4.25 -3.68
C ASN A 153 -10.81 3.39 -4.48
N ILE A 154 -9.85 2.70 -3.85
CA ILE A 154 -8.85 1.89 -4.55
C ILE A 154 -9.50 0.83 -5.45
N GLY A 155 -10.52 0.12 -4.95
CA GLY A 155 -11.20 -0.94 -5.71
C GLY A 155 -11.97 -0.38 -6.91
N VAL A 156 -12.69 0.73 -6.70
CA VAL A 156 -13.46 1.42 -7.75
C VAL A 156 -12.54 2.05 -8.79
N LEU A 157 -11.42 2.61 -8.35
CA LEU A 157 -10.41 3.26 -9.19
C LEU A 157 -9.75 2.28 -10.17
N LYS A 158 -9.34 1.10 -9.69
CA LYS A 158 -8.79 0.03 -10.55
C LYS A 158 -9.78 -0.36 -11.64
N SER A 159 -11.05 -0.42 -11.29
CA SER A 159 -12.14 -0.74 -12.22
C SER A 159 -12.32 0.38 -13.24
N ALA A 160 -12.33 1.64 -12.79
CA ALA A 160 -12.44 2.80 -13.66
C ALA A 160 -11.26 2.92 -14.65
N ILE A 161 -10.02 2.61 -14.22
CA ILE A 161 -8.85 2.54 -15.13
C ILE A 161 -9.01 1.38 -16.10
N GLY A 162 -9.46 0.22 -15.64
CA GLY A 162 -9.80 -0.89 -16.52
C GLY A 162 -10.82 -0.49 -17.59
N ASP A 163 -11.83 0.30 -17.22
CA ASP A 163 -12.90 0.74 -18.12
C ASP A 163 -12.43 1.82 -19.13
N LEU A 164 -11.45 2.65 -18.76
CA LEU A 164 -10.82 3.64 -19.64
C LEU A 164 -9.72 3.08 -20.54
N THR A 165 -9.19 1.90 -20.22
CA THR A 165 -8.05 1.31 -20.92
C THR A 165 -8.45 0.11 -21.77
N ASP A 166 -7.68 -0.13 -22.81
CA ASP A 166 -7.78 -1.32 -23.65
C ASP A 166 -6.47 -2.10 -23.61
N ARG A 167 -6.41 -3.21 -24.35
CA ARG A 167 -5.22 -4.07 -24.39
C ARG A 167 -3.95 -3.34 -24.83
N THR A 168 -4.08 -2.29 -25.65
CA THR A 168 -2.92 -1.57 -26.21
C THR A 168 -2.33 -0.55 -25.24
N ASN A 169 -3.12 -0.04 -24.29
CA ASN A 169 -2.71 1.03 -23.38
C ASN A 169 -2.87 0.72 -21.87
N ARG A 170 -3.41 -0.45 -21.51
CA ARG A 170 -3.62 -0.91 -20.13
C ARG A 170 -2.35 -0.91 -19.30
N ALA A 171 -1.24 -1.37 -19.87
CA ALA A 171 0.05 -1.37 -19.19
C ALA A 171 0.44 0.04 -18.70
N GLN A 172 0.21 1.05 -19.54
CA GLN A 172 0.49 2.46 -19.19
C GLN A 172 -0.49 2.97 -18.13
N GLY A 173 -1.79 2.70 -18.29
CA GLY A 173 -2.81 3.14 -17.34
C GLY A 173 -2.58 2.61 -15.91
N PHE A 174 -2.33 1.30 -15.77
CA PHE A 174 -2.10 0.67 -14.47
C PHE A 174 -0.73 1.00 -13.88
N ALA A 175 0.28 1.28 -14.70
CA ALA A 175 1.60 1.68 -14.23
C ALA A 175 1.63 3.08 -13.58
N PHE A 176 0.69 3.97 -13.91
CA PHE A 176 0.58 5.27 -13.22
C PHE A 176 0.03 5.16 -11.79
N ILE A 177 -0.73 4.11 -11.47
CA ILE A 177 -1.32 3.92 -10.13
C ILE A 177 -0.24 3.92 -9.03
N PRO A 178 0.78 3.04 -9.07
CA PRO A 178 1.81 3.03 -8.04
C PRO A 178 2.62 4.33 -8.02
N VAL A 179 2.95 4.91 -9.19
CA VAL A 179 3.72 6.18 -9.28
C VAL A 179 3.03 7.29 -8.49
N VAL A 180 1.71 7.44 -8.68
CA VAL A 180 0.93 8.45 -7.98
C VAL A 180 0.77 8.12 -6.49
N TRP A 181 0.69 6.83 -6.16
CA TRP A 181 0.71 6.41 -4.77
C TRP A 181 2.03 6.81 -4.07
N ALA A 182 3.17 6.58 -4.71
CA ALA A 182 4.48 6.98 -4.19
C ALA A 182 4.62 8.50 -4.04
N LEU A 183 4.07 9.28 -4.97
CA LEU A 183 3.99 10.74 -4.86
C LEU A 183 3.19 11.16 -3.64
N GLY A 184 1.99 10.60 -3.44
CA GLY A 184 1.17 10.91 -2.27
C GLY A 184 1.81 10.48 -0.96
N ALA A 185 2.45 9.32 -0.95
CA ALA A 185 3.16 8.80 0.21
C ALA A 185 4.42 9.62 0.57
N SER A 186 4.94 10.41 -0.38
CA SER A 186 6.02 11.37 -0.14
C SER A 186 5.51 12.73 0.31
N LEU A 187 4.45 13.24 -0.33
CA LEU A 187 3.86 14.54 -0.03
C LEU A 187 3.12 14.56 1.32
N GLY A 188 2.49 13.44 1.71
CA GLY A 188 1.78 13.30 2.97
C GLY A 188 2.66 13.61 4.18
N PRO A 189 3.73 12.83 4.44
CA PRO A 189 4.65 13.07 5.56
C PRO A 189 5.30 14.45 5.53
N LEU A 190 5.58 14.99 4.34
CA LEU A 190 6.15 16.33 4.18
C LEU A 190 5.16 17.40 4.67
N ALA A 191 3.90 17.35 4.24
CA ALA A 191 2.86 18.25 4.73
C ALA A 191 2.60 18.04 6.23
N GLY A 192 2.58 16.79 6.68
CA GLY A 192 2.36 16.43 8.08
C GLY A 192 3.40 16.99 9.03
N GLY A 193 4.69 16.78 8.72
CA GLY A 193 5.79 17.22 9.57
C GLY A 193 6.03 18.72 9.55
N THR A 194 5.89 19.37 8.39
CA THR A 194 6.17 20.82 8.26
C THR A 194 5.08 21.70 8.85
N LEU A 195 3.82 21.27 8.79
CA LEU A 195 2.67 22.05 9.29
C LEU A 195 2.31 21.72 10.74
N ALA A 196 2.91 20.70 11.34
CA ALA A 196 2.68 20.34 12.74
C ALA A 196 3.11 21.49 13.68
N ARG A 197 2.35 21.67 14.77
CA ARG A 197 2.60 22.68 15.81
C ARG A 197 2.81 24.09 15.23
N PRO A 198 1.82 24.64 14.52
CA PRO A 198 1.96 25.93 13.85
C PRO A 198 2.16 27.09 14.82
N HIS A 199 1.68 26.96 16.07
CA HIS A 199 1.91 27.94 17.11
C HIS A 199 3.40 28.09 17.47
N GLU A 200 4.18 27.01 17.35
CA GLU A 200 5.63 27.01 17.63
C GLU A 200 6.43 27.42 16.39
N HIS A 201 6.11 26.85 15.23
CA HIS A 201 6.86 27.07 13.98
C HIS A 201 6.52 28.40 13.27
N PHE A 202 5.28 28.88 13.40
CA PHE A 202 4.76 30.05 12.70
C PHE A 202 4.01 31.00 13.66
N PRO A 203 4.66 31.51 14.73
CA PRO A 203 3.99 32.22 15.82
C PRO A 203 3.33 33.54 15.40
N GLN A 204 3.81 34.17 14.31
CA GLN A 204 3.26 35.42 13.78
C GLN A 204 1.90 35.24 13.08
N MET A 205 1.64 34.07 12.49
CA MET A 205 0.40 33.79 11.74
C MET A 205 -0.60 32.99 12.58
N PHE A 206 -0.13 32.15 13.51
CA PHE A 206 -0.96 31.21 14.28
C PHE A 206 -0.88 31.45 15.79
N SER A 207 -1.14 32.69 16.23
CA SER A 207 -1.05 33.09 17.64
C SER A 207 -2.27 32.71 18.50
N SER A 208 -3.38 32.29 17.88
CA SER A 208 -4.63 31.96 18.59
C SER A 208 -4.48 30.76 19.53
N PRO A 209 -5.13 30.76 20.72
CA PRO A 209 -5.11 29.62 21.67
C PRO A 209 -5.56 28.29 21.06
N PHE A 210 -6.41 28.34 20.04
CA PHE A 210 -6.89 27.16 19.32
C PHE A 210 -5.74 26.30 18.77
N TRP A 211 -4.68 26.92 18.23
CA TRP A 211 -3.54 26.20 17.65
C TRP A 211 -2.62 25.57 18.70
N ARG A 212 -2.71 26.03 19.95
CA ARG A 212 -2.04 25.39 21.08
C ARG A 212 -2.85 24.20 21.58
N GLU A 213 -4.18 24.31 21.56
CA GLU A 213 -5.10 23.22 21.94
C GLU A 213 -5.18 22.11 20.88
N PHE A 214 -5.01 22.46 19.60
CA PHE A 214 -5.01 21.53 18.47
C PHE A 214 -3.73 21.65 17.62
N PRO A 215 -2.58 21.21 18.14
CA PRO A 215 -1.28 21.38 17.48
C PRO A 215 -1.16 20.65 16.13
N TYR A 216 -1.98 19.62 15.88
CA TYR A 216 -1.94 18.81 14.65
C TYR A 216 -3.14 19.05 13.72
N PHE A 217 -3.98 20.04 14.02
CA PHE A 217 -5.12 20.35 13.15
C PHE A 217 -4.69 20.99 11.82
N LEU A 218 -3.63 21.80 11.79
CA LEU A 218 -3.19 22.45 10.54
C LEU A 218 -2.74 21.46 9.44
N PRO A 219 -1.90 20.43 9.70
CA PRO A 219 -1.57 19.45 8.67
C PRO A 219 -2.79 18.67 8.19
N CYS A 220 -3.72 18.36 9.10
CA CYS A 220 -5.00 17.72 8.76
C CYS A 220 -5.87 18.66 7.90
N LEU A 221 -5.92 19.94 8.24
CA LEU A 221 -6.67 20.97 7.51
C LEU A 221 -6.14 21.13 6.09
N ALA A 222 -4.82 21.20 5.91
CA ALA A 222 -4.21 21.31 4.59
C ALA A 222 -4.48 20.08 3.72
N THR A 223 -4.27 18.88 4.26
CA THR A 223 -4.48 17.63 3.53
C THR A 223 -5.95 17.38 3.21
N GLY A 224 -6.87 17.53 4.18
CA GLY A 224 -8.28 17.34 3.88
C GLY A 224 -8.87 18.47 3.03
N SER A 225 -8.35 19.70 3.07
CA SER A 225 -8.73 20.74 2.09
C SER A 225 -8.31 20.35 0.67
N PHE A 226 -7.12 19.76 0.51
CA PHE A 226 -6.69 19.19 -0.77
C PHE A 226 -7.61 18.05 -1.24
N VAL A 227 -8.04 17.17 -0.33
CA VAL A 227 -9.00 16.09 -0.64
C VAL A 227 -10.37 16.66 -1.02
N PHE A 228 -10.89 17.66 -0.29
CA PHE A 228 -12.16 18.30 -0.62
C PHE A 228 -12.10 19.06 -1.96
N LEU A 229 -11.00 19.77 -2.24
CA LEU A 229 -10.80 20.41 -3.53
C LEU A 229 -10.78 19.37 -4.65
N SER A 230 -10.09 18.24 -4.45
CA SER A 230 -10.08 17.14 -5.40
C SER A 230 -11.48 16.53 -5.59
N CYS A 231 -12.26 16.42 -4.52
CA CYS A 231 -13.67 16.00 -4.59
C CYS A 231 -14.51 16.96 -5.45
N LEU A 232 -14.32 18.27 -5.30
CA LEU A 232 -15.00 19.28 -6.15
C LEU A 232 -14.56 19.20 -7.62
N LEU A 233 -13.27 19.00 -7.88
CA LEU A 233 -12.74 18.84 -9.23
C LEU A 233 -13.31 17.58 -9.91
N VAL A 234 -13.34 16.44 -9.19
CA VAL A 234 -13.95 15.19 -9.68
C VAL A 234 -15.46 15.39 -9.91
N LEU A 235 -16.15 16.10 -9.03
CA LEU A 235 -17.58 16.40 -9.20
C LEU A 235 -17.83 17.19 -10.48
N ALA A 236 -17.01 18.20 -10.77
CA ALA A 236 -17.16 19.09 -11.92
C ALA A 236 -16.66 18.48 -13.25
N LEU A 237 -15.51 17.81 -13.24
CA LEU A 237 -14.78 17.45 -14.47
C LEU A 237 -14.82 15.96 -14.81
N PHE A 238 -14.95 15.07 -13.82
CA PHE A 238 -14.94 13.63 -14.08
C PHE A 238 -16.27 13.20 -14.71
N LYS A 239 -16.18 12.50 -15.85
CA LYS A 239 -17.32 11.89 -16.52
C LYS A 239 -17.47 10.45 -16.08
N GLU A 240 -18.71 9.98 -15.98
CA GLU A 240 -19.00 8.59 -15.61
C GLU A 240 -18.41 7.63 -16.65
N THR A 241 -17.67 6.62 -16.18
CA THR A 241 -16.98 5.64 -17.02
C THR A 241 -17.71 4.29 -17.06
N SER A 242 -18.68 4.06 -16.18
CA SER A 242 -19.48 2.84 -16.20
C SER A 242 -20.25 2.68 -17.53
N PRO A 243 -20.19 1.49 -18.17
CA PRO A 243 -20.84 1.24 -19.47
C PRO A 243 -22.38 1.36 -19.44
N SER A 244 -23.00 1.32 -18.25
CA SER A 244 -24.44 1.12 -18.06
C SER A 244 -25.37 2.25 -18.58
N LYS A 245 -24.87 3.40 -19.05
CA LYS A 245 -25.74 4.57 -19.37
C LYS A 245 -25.96 4.92 -20.84
N LYS A 246 -25.48 4.12 -21.81
CA LYS A 246 -25.72 4.38 -23.25
C LYS A 246 -26.16 3.14 -24.03
N LEU A 247 -27.02 2.32 -23.46
CA LEU A 247 -27.48 1.09 -24.10
C LEU A 247 -28.84 1.35 -24.76
N SER A 248 -28.97 0.92 -26.02
CA SER A 248 -30.26 0.80 -26.71
C SER A 248 -31.19 -0.12 -25.90
N PRO A 249 -32.53 -0.01 -25.99
CA PRO A 249 -33.46 -0.96 -25.36
C PRO A 249 -33.11 -2.44 -25.61
N ASP A 250 -32.55 -2.76 -26.78
CA ASP A 250 -32.08 -4.12 -27.13
C ASP A 250 -30.79 -4.52 -26.40
N ASP A 251 -29.89 -3.57 -26.14
CA ASP A 251 -28.68 -3.81 -25.38
C ASP A 251 -28.97 -3.90 -23.87
N ILE A 252 -29.99 -3.19 -23.37
CA ILE A 252 -30.48 -3.33 -21.98
C ILE A 252 -30.98 -4.76 -21.75
N PHE A 253 -31.67 -5.36 -22.72
CA PHE A 253 -32.14 -6.75 -22.63
C PHE A 253 -30.97 -7.75 -22.67
N ARG A 254 -29.93 -7.50 -23.49
CA ARG A 254 -28.69 -8.31 -23.51
C ARG A 254 -27.83 -8.14 -22.25
N GLU A 255 -27.74 -6.94 -21.69
CA GLU A 255 -27.02 -6.68 -20.43
C GLU A 255 -27.79 -7.15 -19.20
N GLN A 256 -29.13 -7.14 -19.19
CA GLN A 256 -29.92 -7.75 -18.11
C GLN A 256 -29.66 -9.26 -17.99
N ILE A 257 -29.29 -9.92 -19.09
CA ILE A 257 -28.84 -11.32 -19.11
C ILE A 257 -27.36 -11.44 -18.65
N LYS A 258 -26.55 -10.39 -18.81
CA LYS A 258 -25.10 -10.31 -18.46
C LYS A 258 -24.82 -9.33 -17.30
N GLY A 259 -25.68 -9.30 -16.28
CA GLY A 259 -25.39 -8.55 -15.04
C GLY A 259 -24.07 -8.98 -14.39
N PRO A 260 -23.52 -8.21 -13.43
CA PRO A 260 -22.32 -8.61 -12.70
C PRO A 260 -22.51 -10.02 -12.14
N LEU A 261 -21.54 -10.89 -12.39
CA LEU A 261 -21.61 -12.30 -12.01
C LEU A 261 -21.83 -12.41 -10.50
N PRO A 262 -22.63 -13.40 -10.03
CA PRO A 262 -22.74 -13.67 -8.61
C PRO A 262 -21.35 -13.98 -8.04
N LEU A 263 -21.08 -13.55 -6.81
CA LEU A 263 -19.73 -13.63 -6.20
C LEU A 263 -19.13 -15.03 -6.31
N PHE A 264 -19.95 -16.07 -6.07
CA PHE A 264 -19.52 -17.46 -6.15
C PHE A 264 -19.11 -17.91 -7.56
N ALA A 265 -19.68 -17.33 -8.62
CA ALA A 265 -19.28 -17.62 -9.99
C ALA A 265 -17.92 -16.99 -10.35
N LEU A 266 -17.47 -15.98 -9.60
CA LEU A 266 -16.15 -15.38 -9.77
C LEU A 266 -15.04 -16.14 -9.03
N LEU A 267 -15.38 -17.13 -8.19
CA LEU A 267 -14.39 -17.95 -7.46
C LEU A 267 -13.78 -19.04 -8.35
N THR A 268 -13.42 -18.69 -9.57
CA THR A 268 -12.71 -19.59 -10.49
C THR A 268 -11.20 -19.49 -10.27
N PRO A 269 -10.42 -20.53 -10.59
CA PRO A 269 -8.97 -20.48 -10.50
C PRO A 269 -8.34 -19.31 -11.29
N ARG A 270 -8.96 -18.92 -12.42
CA ARG A 270 -8.56 -17.79 -13.27
C ARG A 270 -8.55 -16.45 -12.52
N VAL A 271 -9.49 -16.26 -11.61
CA VAL A 271 -9.65 -15.02 -10.81
C VAL A 271 -8.94 -15.14 -9.47
N LEU A 272 -9.08 -16.29 -8.80
CA LEU A 272 -8.50 -16.52 -7.47
C LEU A 272 -6.97 -16.49 -7.48
N LEU A 273 -6.33 -16.95 -8.56
CA LEU A 273 -4.87 -17.02 -8.63
C LEU A 273 -4.21 -15.63 -8.65
N PRO A 274 -4.61 -14.66 -9.50
CA PRO A 274 -4.14 -13.28 -9.41
C PRO A 274 -4.48 -12.59 -8.08
N ILE A 275 -5.67 -12.83 -7.53
CA ILE A 275 -6.08 -12.27 -6.24
C ILE A 275 -5.19 -12.77 -5.10
N SER A 276 -4.90 -14.07 -5.08
CA SER A 276 -4.03 -14.68 -4.07
C SER A 276 -2.61 -14.13 -4.17
N ASN A 277 -2.09 -13.98 -5.38
CA ASN A 277 -0.79 -13.34 -5.62
C ASN A 277 -0.76 -11.88 -5.15
N TYR A 278 -1.83 -11.11 -5.38
CA TYR A 278 -1.93 -9.73 -4.90
C TYR A 278 -2.00 -9.65 -3.37
N ALA A 279 -2.71 -10.58 -2.71
CA ALA A 279 -2.75 -10.65 -1.25
C ALA A 279 -1.37 -10.95 -0.66
N VAL A 280 -0.66 -11.95 -1.21
CA VAL A 280 0.70 -12.31 -0.77
C VAL A 280 1.70 -11.18 -1.03
N LEU A 281 1.64 -10.53 -2.20
CA LEU A 281 2.46 -9.35 -2.50
C LEU A 281 2.22 -8.22 -1.51
N SER A 282 0.95 -7.94 -1.20
CA SER A 282 0.57 -6.89 -0.24
C SER A 282 1.06 -7.22 1.16
N PHE A 283 0.96 -8.48 1.59
CA PHE A 283 1.47 -8.95 2.87
C PHE A 283 3.00 -8.78 2.99
N LEU A 284 3.75 -9.22 1.97
CA LEU A 284 5.21 -9.13 1.97
C LEU A 284 5.70 -7.68 1.91
N SER A 285 5.08 -6.84 1.07
CA SER A 285 5.40 -5.41 0.96
C SER A 285 5.14 -4.67 2.28
N THR A 286 3.97 -4.87 2.90
CA THR A 286 3.66 -4.23 4.19
C THR A 286 4.54 -4.75 5.34
N THR A 287 4.86 -6.04 5.35
CA THR A 287 5.83 -6.61 6.28
C THR A 287 7.19 -5.92 6.17
N TYR A 288 7.68 -5.72 4.95
CA TYR A 288 8.94 -5.03 4.71
C TYR A 288 8.89 -3.57 5.23
N LEU A 289 7.82 -2.85 4.93
CA LEU A 289 7.62 -1.47 5.40
C LEU A 289 7.54 -1.37 6.93
N ALA A 290 7.02 -2.40 7.62
CA ALA A 290 6.99 -2.44 9.08
C ALA A 290 8.34 -2.83 9.70
N LEU A 291 9.05 -3.79 9.11
CA LEU A 291 10.34 -4.27 9.62
C LEU A 291 11.47 -3.25 9.42
N LEU A 292 11.46 -2.48 8.33
CA LEU A 292 12.57 -1.58 8.00
C LEU A 292 12.81 -0.53 9.11
N PRO A 293 11.82 0.28 9.54
CA PRO A 293 12.04 1.27 10.61
C PRO A 293 12.39 0.61 11.94
N LEU A 294 11.77 -0.53 12.26
CA LEU A 294 12.03 -1.30 13.48
C LEU A 294 13.48 -1.80 13.55
N PHE A 295 13.99 -2.31 12.44
CA PHE A 295 15.38 -2.73 12.31
C PHE A 295 16.35 -1.53 12.43
N LEU A 296 16.03 -0.42 11.78
CA LEU A 296 16.88 0.77 11.79
C LEU A 296 16.98 1.38 13.20
N SER A 297 15.90 1.38 13.98
CA SER A 297 15.85 1.95 15.34
C SER A 297 16.42 1.03 16.41
N THR A 298 16.27 -0.29 16.26
CA THR A 298 16.72 -1.27 17.26
C THR A 298 18.24 -1.17 17.48
N PRO A 299 18.75 -1.14 18.73
CA PRO A 299 20.18 -1.06 19.00
C PRO A 299 21.01 -2.19 18.36
N ILE A 300 22.25 -1.87 17.97
CA ILE A 300 23.19 -2.82 17.36
C ILE A 300 23.41 -4.09 18.20
N PRO A 301 23.57 -4.03 19.54
CA PRO A 301 23.83 -5.24 20.33
C PRO A 301 22.74 -6.30 20.26
N ILE A 302 21.49 -5.91 19.99
CA ILE A 302 20.32 -6.80 20.07
C ILE A 302 19.70 -7.13 18.70
N GLY A 303 20.18 -6.56 17.59
CA GLY A 303 19.73 -6.98 16.25
C GLY A 303 19.45 -5.90 15.21
N GLY A 304 19.69 -4.61 15.51
CA GLY A 304 19.40 -3.52 14.56
C GLY A 304 20.59 -2.61 14.26
N LEU A 305 20.32 -1.35 13.91
CA LEU A 305 21.34 -0.34 13.59
C LEU A 305 21.44 0.83 14.59
N GLY A 306 20.50 0.96 15.52
CA GLY A 306 20.49 2.01 16.55
C GLY A 306 20.48 3.43 15.99
N LEU A 307 19.86 3.63 14.82
CA LEU A 307 19.86 4.91 14.12
C LEU A 307 18.93 5.93 14.79
N PRO A 308 19.31 7.22 14.81
CA PRO A 308 18.45 8.26 15.35
C PRO A 308 17.23 8.49 14.43
N PRO A 309 16.07 8.92 14.99
CA PRO A 309 14.83 9.09 14.22
C PRO A 309 14.97 9.95 12.96
N ARG A 310 15.80 10.99 13.00
CA ARG A 310 16.08 11.85 11.82
C ARG A 310 16.66 11.06 10.65
N THR A 311 17.61 10.18 10.91
CA THR A 311 18.26 9.36 9.88
C THR A 311 17.31 8.29 9.35
N ILE A 312 16.49 7.70 10.23
CA ILE A 312 15.42 6.77 9.81
C ILE A 312 14.47 7.47 8.84
N GLY A 313 14.04 8.69 9.16
CA GLY A 313 13.24 9.52 8.27
C GLY A 313 13.87 9.72 6.89
N LEU A 314 15.17 10.06 6.84
CA LEU A 314 15.91 10.20 5.58
C LEU A 314 15.95 8.90 4.77
N VAL A 315 16.15 7.74 5.41
CA VAL A 315 16.16 6.43 4.74
C VAL A 315 14.78 6.11 4.16
N ILE A 316 13.70 6.36 4.90
CA ILE A 316 12.33 6.15 4.42
C ILE A 316 11.99 7.12 3.28
N SER A 317 12.42 8.38 3.35
CA SER A 317 12.26 9.32 2.24
C SER A 317 13.04 8.89 0.99
N ALA A 318 14.27 8.39 1.17
CA ALA A 318 15.08 7.84 0.07
C ALA A 318 14.41 6.61 -0.55
N TYR A 319 13.75 5.77 0.24
CA TYR A 319 12.92 4.67 -0.26
C TYR A 319 11.80 5.17 -1.17
N GLY A 320 11.00 6.13 -0.70
CA GLY A 320 9.89 6.71 -1.47
C GLY A 320 10.37 7.32 -2.80
N ALA A 321 11.48 8.05 -2.78
CA ALA A 321 12.08 8.62 -3.98
C ALA A 321 12.57 7.53 -4.96
N THR A 322 13.27 6.51 -4.44
CA THR A 322 13.76 5.39 -5.25
C THR A 322 12.60 4.60 -5.86
N SER A 323 11.56 4.30 -5.07
CA SER A 323 10.35 3.63 -5.52
C SER A 323 9.64 4.42 -6.60
N GLY A 324 9.45 5.74 -6.42
CA GLY A 324 8.86 6.61 -7.45
C GLY A 324 9.64 6.62 -8.76
N VAL A 325 10.98 6.70 -8.71
CA VAL A 325 11.83 6.65 -9.91
C VAL A 325 11.72 5.29 -10.61
N VAL A 326 11.81 4.19 -9.88
CA VAL A 326 11.72 2.83 -10.45
C VAL A 326 10.33 2.60 -11.07
N GLN A 327 9.27 3.00 -10.37
CA GLN A 327 7.89 2.87 -10.86
C GLN A 327 7.60 3.74 -12.08
N PHE A 328 8.27 4.89 -12.25
CA PHE A 328 8.14 5.70 -13.46
C PHE A 328 8.51 4.91 -14.73
N PHE A 329 9.47 3.99 -14.63
CA PHE A 329 9.87 3.09 -15.73
C PHE A 329 9.00 1.82 -15.83
N CYS A 330 8.03 1.61 -14.94
CA CYS A 330 7.15 0.43 -14.95
C CYS A 330 6.46 0.17 -16.31
N PRO A 331 5.86 1.17 -17.01
CA PRO A 331 5.23 0.92 -18.30
C PRO A 331 6.23 0.36 -19.32
N TRP A 332 7.44 0.93 -19.35
CA TRP A 332 8.52 0.47 -20.22
C TRP A 332 8.95 -0.96 -19.87
N MET A 333 9.07 -1.30 -18.57
CA MET A 333 9.42 -2.65 -18.13
C MET A 333 8.36 -3.67 -18.56
N ILE A 334 7.07 -3.34 -18.42
CA ILE A 334 5.96 -4.21 -18.80
C ILE A 334 5.94 -4.39 -20.33
N GLU A 335 6.05 -3.31 -21.11
CA GLU A 335 6.07 -3.40 -22.57
C GLU A 335 7.29 -4.19 -23.10
N ARG A 336 8.45 -4.11 -22.43
CA ARG A 336 9.70 -4.75 -22.84
C ARG A 336 9.78 -6.23 -22.44
N TRP A 337 9.36 -6.57 -21.23
CA TRP A 337 9.59 -7.89 -20.63
C TRP A 337 8.32 -8.72 -20.45
N GLY A 338 7.14 -8.11 -20.53
CA GLY A 338 5.84 -8.75 -20.29
C GLY A 338 5.45 -8.76 -18.81
N GLU A 339 4.14 -8.84 -18.56
CA GLU A 339 3.52 -8.70 -17.23
C GLU A 339 4.00 -9.77 -16.25
N LYS A 340 4.01 -11.05 -16.67
CA LYS A 340 4.43 -12.17 -15.81
C LYS A 340 5.90 -12.02 -15.39
N ARG A 341 6.79 -11.66 -16.31
CA ARG A 341 8.23 -11.56 -16.01
C ARG A 341 8.52 -10.37 -15.10
N VAL A 342 7.85 -9.24 -15.29
CA VAL A 342 7.96 -8.09 -14.39
C VAL A 342 7.47 -8.46 -12.99
N PHE A 343 6.31 -9.12 -12.89
CA PHE A 343 5.78 -9.59 -11.61
C PHE A 343 6.73 -10.57 -10.90
N MET A 344 7.18 -11.62 -11.59
CA MET A 344 8.12 -12.62 -11.05
C MET A 344 9.46 -11.98 -10.67
N GLY A 345 9.98 -11.09 -11.50
CA GLY A 345 11.23 -10.37 -11.25
C GLY A 345 11.17 -9.53 -9.99
N GLY A 346 10.10 -8.75 -9.82
CA GLY A 346 9.86 -7.97 -8.60
C GLY A 346 9.64 -8.86 -7.37
N LEU A 347 8.88 -9.94 -7.48
CA LEU A 347 8.68 -10.86 -6.34
C LEU A 347 9.97 -11.59 -5.93
N THR A 348 10.87 -11.85 -6.89
CA THR A 348 12.17 -12.47 -6.62
C THR A 348 13.07 -11.58 -5.77
N THR A 349 12.91 -10.24 -5.84
CA THR A 349 13.69 -9.31 -5.01
C THR A 349 13.39 -9.44 -3.52
N CYS A 350 12.26 -10.05 -3.12
CA CYS A 350 11.97 -10.34 -1.73
C CYS A 350 13.04 -11.23 -1.06
N LEU A 351 13.62 -12.19 -1.79
CA LEU A 351 14.65 -13.08 -1.26
C LEU A 351 15.91 -12.33 -0.81
N PRO A 352 16.60 -11.55 -1.69
CA PRO A 352 17.72 -10.74 -1.26
C PRO A 352 17.28 -9.63 -0.30
N MET A 353 16.07 -9.06 -0.42
CA MET A 353 15.58 -8.03 0.49
C MET A 353 15.56 -8.51 1.95
N PHE A 354 14.97 -9.68 2.23
CA PHE A 354 14.93 -10.21 3.60
C PHE A 354 16.29 -10.77 4.05
N LEU A 355 17.12 -11.27 3.14
CA LEU A 355 18.49 -11.71 3.44
C LEU A 355 19.43 -10.53 3.78
N LEU A 356 19.19 -9.34 3.22
CA LEU A 356 20.04 -8.18 3.47
C LEU A 356 19.97 -7.68 4.91
N PHE A 357 18.84 -7.83 5.61
CA PHE A 357 18.71 -7.45 7.02
C PHE A 357 19.79 -8.09 7.93
N PRO A 358 19.90 -9.43 8.03
CA PRO A 358 20.94 -10.06 8.86
C PRO A 358 22.35 -9.74 8.37
N VAL A 359 22.56 -9.59 7.05
CA VAL A 359 23.89 -9.24 6.48
C VAL A 359 24.31 -7.83 6.91
N ILE A 360 23.39 -6.86 6.82
CA ILE A 360 23.61 -5.48 7.25
C ILE A 360 23.94 -5.44 8.74
N HIS A 361 23.15 -6.12 9.58
CA HIS A 361 23.39 -6.15 11.01
C HIS A 361 24.71 -6.85 11.35
N LEU A 362 25.05 -7.97 10.70
CA LEU A 362 26.31 -8.65 10.93
C LEU A 362 27.50 -7.73 10.63
N LEU A 363 27.47 -7.00 9.52
CA LEU A 363 28.51 -6.04 9.16
C LEU A 363 28.61 -4.90 10.18
N ALA A 364 27.48 -4.36 10.63
CA ALA A 364 27.43 -3.33 11.66
C ALA A 364 27.96 -3.84 13.02
N ARG A 365 27.60 -5.07 13.41
CA ARG A 365 28.04 -5.71 14.65
C ARG A 365 29.54 -5.99 14.65
N MET A 366 30.11 -6.43 13.52
CA MET A 366 31.57 -6.63 13.41
C MET A 366 32.34 -5.32 13.63
N ARG A 367 31.85 -4.22 13.04
CA ARG A 367 32.40 -2.87 13.23
C ARG A 367 32.28 -2.41 14.68
N TYR A 368 31.10 -2.58 15.26
CA TYR A 368 30.82 -2.23 16.65
C TYR A 368 31.76 -2.93 17.64
N VAL A 369 31.94 -4.25 17.50
CA VAL A 369 32.85 -5.03 18.37
C VAL A 369 34.31 -4.63 18.15
N TRP A 370 34.70 -4.35 16.91
CA TRP A 370 36.05 -3.88 16.59
C TRP A 370 36.38 -2.54 17.27
N GLU A 371 35.48 -1.56 17.19
CA GLU A 371 35.65 -0.24 17.80
C GLU A 371 35.68 -0.32 19.33
N LEU A 372 34.84 -1.18 19.92
CA LEU A 372 34.87 -1.46 21.35
C LEU A 372 36.23 -2.05 21.79
N GLY A 373 36.81 -2.93 20.96
CA GLY A 373 38.14 -3.50 21.16
C GLY A 373 39.29 -2.49 21.09
N GLN A 374 39.06 -1.31 20.50
CA GLN A 374 40.02 -0.21 20.46
C GLN A 374 39.94 0.72 21.68
N GLY A 375 39.08 0.43 22.66
CA GLY A 375 38.96 1.17 23.91
C GLY A 375 38.02 2.38 23.86
N LEU A 376 37.22 2.52 22.79
CA LEU A 376 36.15 3.52 22.72
C LEU A 376 35.05 3.18 23.73
N ALA A 377 34.54 4.20 24.44
CA ALA A 377 33.43 4.02 25.35
C ALA A 377 32.17 3.59 24.58
N MET A 378 31.29 2.79 25.20
CA MET A 378 30.02 2.36 24.60
C MET A 378 29.19 3.53 24.04
N ASP A 379 29.30 4.69 24.68
CA ASP A 379 28.60 5.92 24.32
C ASP A 379 29.31 6.72 23.19
N GLU A 380 30.63 6.49 23.00
CA GLU A 380 31.47 7.12 21.96
C GLU A 380 31.49 6.33 20.64
N VAL A 381 31.01 5.09 20.61
CA VAL A 381 30.80 4.29 19.39
C VAL A 381 29.64 4.85 18.52
N GLN A 382 29.28 6.11 18.75
CA GLN A 382 28.26 6.83 18.01
C GLN A 382 28.72 7.11 16.57
N LEU A 383 28.06 6.37 15.67
CA LEU A 383 27.42 6.91 14.47
C LEU A 383 28.22 7.05 13.16
N GLN A 384 29.42 6.50 13.01
CA GLN A 384 30.00 6.34 11.67
C GLN A 384 29.86 4.91 11.16
N LEU A 385 28.62 4.51 10.87
CA LEU A 385 28.38 3.33 10.06
C LEU A 385 29.19 3.44 8.76
N GLY A 386 30.06 2.46 8.52
CA GLY A 386 30.89 2.46 7.32
C GLY A 386 30.06 2.49 6.04
N TRP A 387 30.63 3.03 4.97
CA TRP A 387 29.96 3.16 3.66
C TRP A 387 29.36 1.83 3.15
N GLY A 388 29.95 0.69 3.51
CA GLY A 388 29.43 -0.64 3.16
C GLY A 388 28.06 -0.94 3.75
N VAL A 389 27.77 -0.48 4.98
CA VAL A 389 26.43 -0.60 5.58
C VAL A 389 25.44 0.23 4.78
N TRP A 390 25.78 1.48 4.47
CA TRP A 390 24.93 2.37 3.67
C TRP A 390 24.70 1.86 2.25
N ALA A 391 25.69 1.24 1.63
CA ALA A 391 25.54 0.61 0.31
C ALA A 391 24.53 -0.56 0.36
N LEU A 392 24.59 -1.40 1.41
CA LEU A 392 23.63 -2.49 1.60
C LEU A 392 22.23 -1.98 1.96
N VAL A 393 22.12 -0.91 2.74
CA VAL A 393 20.84 -0.20 2.95
C VAL A 393 20.32 0.30 1.61
N GLY A 394 21.14 0.94 0.77
CA GLY A 394 20.73 1.33 -0.58
C GLY A 394 20.21 0.15 -1.42
N CYS A 395 20.86 -1.01 -1.32
CA CYS A 395 20.40 -2.24 -1.99
C CYS A 395 19.05 -2.73 -1.46
N ILE A 396 18.79 -2.66 -0.15
CA ILE A 396 17.52 -3.08 0.43
C ILE A 396 16.37 -2.18 -0.07
N LEU A 397 16.62 -0.87 -0.15
CA LEU A 397 15.64 0.10 -0.66
C LEU A 397 15.34 -0.14 -2.14
N LEU A 398 16.37 -0.42 -2.95
CA LEU A 398 16.19 -0.76 -4.36
C LEU A 398 15.40 -2.05 -4.55
N CYS A 399 15.65 -3.07 -3.72
CA CYS A 399 14.87 -4.32 -3.77
C CYS A 399 13.39 -4.07 -3.47
N GLY A 400 13.07 -3.25 -2.46
CA GLY A 400 11.69 -2.86 -2.16
C GLY A 400 11.04 -2.02 -3.28
N ALA A 401 11.78 -1.09 -3.88
CA ALA A 401 11.32 -0.30 -5.03
C ALA A 401 10.98 -1.19 -6.24
N LEU A 402 11.79 -2.22 -6.52
CA LEU A 402 11.53 -3.20 -7.57
C LEU A 402 10.34 -4.11 -7.24
N LEU A 403 10.14 -4.45 -5.96
CA LEU A 403 8.97 -5.20 -5.51
C LEU A 403 7.69 -4.43 -5.82
N ASP A 404 7.67 -3.12 -5.58
CA ASP A 404 6.49 -2.27 -5.79
C ASP A 404 6.02 -2.25 -7.27
N VAL A 405 6.92 -2.45 -8.24
CA VAL A 405 6.57 -2.57 -9.67
C VAL A 405 5.61 -3.74 -9.92
N SER A 406 5.68 -4.77 -9.09
CA SER A 406 4.83 -5.97 -9.19
C SER A 406 3.34 -5.64 -9.00
N PHE A 407 2.99 -4.55 -8.30
CA PHE A 407 1.60 -4.13 -8.12
C PHE A 407 0.93 -3.77 -9.45
N ALA A 408 1.62 -3.04 -10.33
CA ALA A 408 1.07 -2.69 -11.63
C ALA A 408 0.79 -3.94 -12.48
N ALA A 409 1.73 -4.90 -12.49
CA ALA A 409 1.59 -6.13 -13.25
C ALA A 409 0.42 -6.99 -12.74
N ILE A 410 0.26 -7.17 -11.43
CA ILE A 410 -0.81 -8.00 -10.89
C ILE A 410 -2.21 -7.39 -11.09
N PHE A 411 -2.33 -6.05 -11.10
CA PHE A 411 -3.61 -5.39 -11.40
C PHE A 411 -4.08 -5.65 -12.83
N ILE A 412 -3.16 -5.77 -13.78
CA ILE A 412 -3.47 -6.14 -15.16
C ILE A 412 -4.08 -7.55 -15.22
N PHE A 413 -3.47 -8.52 -14.52
CA PHE A 413 -4.00 -9.89 -14.44
C PHE A 413 -5.39 -9.96 -13.80
N ILE A 414 -5.60 -9.25 -12.68
CA ILE A 414 -6.91 -9.21 -12.00
C ILE A 414 -7.96 -8.63 -12.95
N THR A 415 -7.66 -7.51 -13.60
CA THR A 415 -8.60 -6.82 -14.50
C THR A 415 -8.93 -7.66 -15.74
N ALA A 416 -7.97 -8.41 -16.27
CA ALA A 416 -8.17 -9.28 -17.44
C ALA A 416 -8.77 -10.66 -17.11
N SER A 417 -8.87 -11.01 -15.82
CA SER A 417 -9.44 -12.29 -15.39
C SER A 417 -10.97 -12.33 -15.43
N VAL A 418 -11.61 -11.17 -15.60
CA VAL A 418 -13.08 -11.03 -15.56
C VAL A 418 -13.63 -10.13 -16.68
N PRO A 419 -14.88 -10.35 -17.10
CA PRO A 419 -15.58 -9.45 -18.02
C PRO A 419 -15.75 -8.04 -17.46
N LYS A 420 -15.89 -7.05 -18.37
CA LYS A 420 -16.04 -5.62 -18.00
C LYS A 420 -17.15 -5.36 -16.98
N SER A 421 -18.29 -6.06 -17.09
CA SER A 421 -19.44 -5.93 -16.19
C SER A 421 -19.15 -6.35 -14.74
N SER A 422 -18.12 -7.16 -14.50
CA SER A 422 -17.79 -7.73 -13.17
C SER A 422 -16.46 -7.23 -12.61
N ARG A 423 -15.83 -6.23 -13.24
CA ARG A 423 -14.53 -5.69 -12.82
C ARG A 423 -14.56 -5.04 -11.45
N GLY A 424 -15.63 -4.32 -11.10
CA GLY A 424 -15.78 -3.74 -9.75
C GLY A 424 -15.78 -4.82 -8.70
N THR A 425 -16.60 -5.85 -8.87
CA THR A 425 -16.66 -6.98 -7.94
C THR A 425 -15.30 -7.69 -7.79
N ALA A 426 -14.60 -7.99 -8.88
CA ALA A 426 -13.30 -8.66 -8.83
C ALA A 426 -12.21 -7.79 -8.18
N ASN A 427 -12.15 -6.50 -8.54
CA ASN A 427 -11.21 -5.57 -7.92
C ASN A 427 -11.53 -5.36 -6.43
N GLY A 428 -12.81 -5.28 -6.07
CA GLY A 428 -13.27 -5.23 -4.69
C GLY A 428 -12.82 -6.45 -3.88
N LEU A 429 -13.02 -7.67 -4.43
CA LEU A 429 -12.58 -8.90 -3.79
C LEU A 429 -11.05 -8.93 -3.64
N SER A 430 -10.32 -8.55 -4.70
CA SER A 430 -8.87 -8.46 -4.67
C SER A 430 -8.36 -7.46 -3.61
N GLN A 431 -9.04 -6.32 -3.47
CA GLN A 431 -8.68 -5.27 -2.52
C GLN A 431 -9.02 -5.69 -1.10
N THR A 432 -10.15 -6.36 -0.86
CA THR A 432 -10.47 -6.96 0.44
C THR A 432 -9.40 -7.96 0.86
N SER A 433 -9.00 -8.89 -0.02
CA SER A 433 -7.95 -9.87 0.28
C SER A 433 -6.61 -9.19 0.58
N ALA A 434 -6.24 -8.17 -0.18
CA ALA A 434 -5.02 -7.41 0.05
C ALA A 434 -5.06 -6.58 1.34
N ALA A 435 -6.17 -5.92 1.64
CA ALA A 435 -6.34 -5.13 2.86
C ALA A 435 -6.26 -6.03 4.11
N LEU A 436 -6.87 -7.22 4.08
CA LEU A 436 -6.69 -8.20 5.15
C LEU A 436 -5.23 -8.63 5.33
N ALA A 437 -4.53 -8.90 4.22
CA ALA A 437 -3.10 -9.18 4.25
C ALA A 437 -2.27 -8.00 4.84
N ARG A 438 -2.56 -6.76 4.46
CA ARG A 438 -1.88 -5.56 5.01
C ARG A 438 -2.15 -5.38 6.49
N ALA A 439 -3.36 -5.67 6.96
CA ALA A 439 -3.70 -5.60 8.38
C ALA A 439 -2.91 -6.61 9.23
N MET A 440 -2.56 -7.77 8.66
CA MET A 440 -1.81 -8.81 9.38
C MET A 440 -0.29 -8.57 9.38
N GLY A 441 0.25 -7.92 8.34
CA GLY A 441 1.69 -7.77 8.11
C GLY A 441 2.48 -7.15 9.28
N PRO A 442 2.14 -5.93 9.75
CA PRO A 442 2.88 -5.26 10.82
C PRO A 442 2.83 -6.04 12.14
N ALA A 443 1.65 -6.54 12.51
CA ALA A 443 1.45 -7.31 13.75
C ALA A 443 2.30 -8.59 13.77
N LEU A 444 2.24 -9.39 12.70
CA LEU A 444 3.02 -10.64 12.61
C LEU A 444 4.52 -10.37 12.52
N SER A 445 4.93 -9.37 11.73
CA SER A 445 6.35 -9.05 11.55
C SER A 445 7.01 -8.51 12.81
N ALA A 446 6.35 -7.60 13.55
CA ALA A 446 6.82 -7.09 14.82
C ALA A 446 6.88 -8.18 15.89
N SER A 447 5.83 -9.00 15.99
CA SER A 447 5.77 -10.11 16.96
C SER A 447 6.86 -11.15 16.70
N LEU A 448 7.06 -11.54 15.43
CA LEU A 448 8.12 -12.46 15.04
C LEU A 448 9.51 -11.86 15.27
N PHE A 449 9.70 -10.57 15.02
CA PHE A 449 10.96 -9.86 15.30
C PHE A 449 11.28 -9.86 16.80
N ALA A 450 10.33 -9.47 17.64
CA ALA A 450 10.48 -9.49 19.09
C ALA A 450 10.74 -10.91 19.62
N PHE A 451 9.93 -11.88 19.23
CA PHE A 451 10.10 -13.28 19.62
C PHE A 451 11.47 -13.84 19.20
N SER A 452 11.92 -13.52 17.99
CA SER A 452 13.21 -13.95 17.45
C SER A 452 14.37 -13.45 18.31
N ILE A 453 14.32 -12.18 18.75
CA ILE A 453 15.33 -11.57 19.61
C ILE A 453 15.26 -12.10 21.04
N GLU A 454 14.08 -12.09 21.68
CA GLU A 454 13.90 -12.48 23.08
C GLU A 454 14.28 -13.95 23.36
N ARG A 455 13.89 -14.84 22.45
CA ARG A 455 14.18 -16.28 22.57
C ARG A 455 15.52 -16.66 21.92
N HIS A 456 16.24 -15.69 21.35
CA HIS A 456 17.49 -15.90 20.61
C HIS A 456 17.40 -17.00 19.52
N VAL A 457 16.23 -17.17 18.91
CA VAL A 457 16.02 -18.19 17.88
C VAL A 457 16.83 -17.82 16.65
N LEU A 458 17.69 -18.73 16.18
CA LEU A 458 18.67 -18.48 15.12
C LEU A 458 19.50 -17.20 15.37
N GLY A 459 19.84 -16.94 16.64
CA GLY A 459 20.64 -15.77 17.02
C GLY A 459 19.94 -14.42 16.85
N GLY A 460 18.61 -14.41 16.83
CA GLY A 460 17.81 -13.19 16.61
C GLY A 460 17.32 -13.01 15.17
N TYR A 461 17.68 -13.90 14.24
CA TYR A 461 17.38 -13.75 12.80
C TYR A 461 16.23 -14.62 12.28
N ALA A 462 15.53 -15.36 13.13
CA ALA A 462 14.46 -16.26 12.72
C ALA A 462 13.36 -15.57 11.91
N VAL A 463 13.01 -14.33 12.27
CA VAL A 463 12.04 -13.50 11.54
C VAL A 463 12.36 -13.39 10.04
N TYR A 464 13.64 -13.17 9.69
CA TYR A 464 14.06 -13.00 8.30
C TYR A 464 14.00 -14.32 7.54
N VAL A 465 14.38 -15.43 8.19
CA VAL A 465 14.31 -16.76 7.58
C VAL A 465 12.86 -17.13 7.26
N VAL A 466 11.92 -16.85 8.18
CA VAL A 466 10.49 -17.08 7.93
C VAL A 466 10.01 -16.31 6.69
N PHE A 467 10.35 -15.02 6.56
CA PHE A 467 9.93 -14.24 5.40
C PHE A 467 10.64 -14.62 4.10
N ILE A 468 11.88 -15.12 4.15
CA ILE A 468 12.55 -15.72 2.99
C ILE A 468 11.79 -16.97 2.52
N LEU A 469 11.41 -17.86 3.44
CA LEU A 469 10.63 -19.06 3.10
C LEU A 469 9.26 -18.71 2.53
N LEU A 470 8.56 -17.76 3.15
CA LEU A 470 7.28 -17.25 2.63
C LEU A 470 7.43 -16.61 1.24
N SER A 471 8.53 -15.92 0.97
CA SER A 471 8.84 -15.38 -0.36
C SER A 471 9.10 -16.48 -1.39
N GLY A 472 9.74 -17.58 -0.98
CA GLY A 472 9.87 -18.79 -1.82
C GLY A 472 8.52 -19.40 -2.17
N CYS A 473 7.63 -19.55 -1.18
CA CYS A 473 6.25 -20.01 -1.42
C CYS A 473 5.47 -19.06 -2.34
N ALA A 474 5.66 -17.75 -2.18
CA ALA A 474 5.05 -16.74 -3.04
C ALA A 474 5.48 -16.89 -4.49
N LEU A 475 6.77 -17.18 -4.75
CA LEU A 475 7.28 -17.42 -6.10
C LEU A 475 6.68 -18.68 -6.73
N VAL A 476 6.47 -19.74 -5.95
CA VAL A 476 5.79 -20.96 -6.44
C VAL A 476 4.35 -20.64 -6.85
N LEU A 477 3.61 -19.88 -6.03
CA LEU A 477 2.26 -19.43 -6.35
C LEU A 477 2.23 -18.54 -7.61
N ALA A 478 3.19 -17.64 -7.73
CA ALA A 478 3.35 -16.75 -8.88
C ALA A 478 3.69 -17.49 -10.18
N GLY A 479 4.41 -18.62 -10.07
CA GLY A 479 4.72 -19.50 -11.19
C GLY A 479 3.48 -20.00 -11.94
N GLY A 480 2.35 -20.15 -11.23
CA GLY A 480 1.07 -20.57 -11.80
C GLY A 480 0.40 -19.53 -12.70
N LEU A 481 0.80 -18.25 -12.66
CA LEU A 481 0.21 -17.21 -13.52
C LEU A 481 0.49 -17.53 -15.01
N PRO A 482 -0.45 -17.23 -15.93
CA PRO A 482 -0.23 -17.49 -17.35
C PRO A 482 0.86 -16.58 -17.92
N GLU A 483 1.58 -17.05 -18.94
CA GLU A 483 2.67 -16.28 -19.56
C GLU A 483 2.17 -15.03 -20.30
N GLN A 484 0.97 -15.11 -20.88
CA GLN A 484 0.27 -14.00 -21.49
C GLN A 484 -1.00 -13.72 -20.71
N VAL A 485 -1.33 -12.45 -20.57
CA VAL A 485 -2.59 -12.00 -19.97
C VAL A 485 -3.75 -12.48 -20.84
N TRP A 486 -4.84 -12.95 -20.21
CA TRP A 486 -6.00 -13.45 -20.95
C TRP A 486 -6.59 -12.42 -21.91
N ASP A 487 -7.04 -12.90 -23.06
CA ASP A 487 -7.69 -12.09 -24.11
C ASP A 487 -9.14 -11.79 -23.70
N GLU A 488 -9.56 -10.52 -23.81
CA GLU A 488 -10.94 -10.12 -23.46
C GLU A 488 -12.00 -10.66 -24.44
N ASP A 489 -11.56 -11.15 -25.59
CA ASP A 489 -12.42 -11.63 -26.69
C ASP A 489 -12.59 -13.17 -26.69
N GLU A 490 -12.02 -13.88 -25.71
CA GLU A 490 -12.12 -15.35 -25.60
C GLU A 490 -13.29 -15.84 -24.74
N ASP A 491 -14.16 -14.94 -24.23
CA ASP A 491 -15.32 -15.28 -23.39
C ASP A 491 -16.67 -15.30 -24.16
#